data_AF-A0A8S3IBY3-F1
#
_entry.id   AF-A0A8S3IBY3-F1
#
_cell.length_a   1.000
_cell.length_b   1.000
_cell.length_c   1.000
_cell.angle_alpha   90.00
_cell.angle_beta   90.00
_cell.angle_gamma   90.00
#
_symmetry.space_group_name_H-M   'P 1'
#
loop_
_entity.id
_entity.type
_entity.pdbx_description
1 polymer ?
#
loop_
_entity_poly.entity_id
_entity_poly.type
_entity_poly.pdbx_seq_one_letter_code
_entity_poly.pdbx_strand_id
1 'polypeptide(L)'
;RKPLAFGHLFVPKNQAPGHLSGGAGYAINTAALRRMLPNLQTSCADWYVPGMEDVYVSRCLQHLNVSLDGAIDGYRHRFYPLEFITMYKMELPKWFSDYNSLQSYPGFDCCSANSISFHYMKREWMHLIEWARYLHADD
;
A
#
# COMPACT_ATOMS: atom_id res chain seq x y z
N ARG A 1 3.30 21.99 4.77
CA ARG A 1 3.42 20.51 4.94
C ARG A 1 4.03 19.93 3.67
N LYS A 2 4.99 19.01 3.77
CA LYS A 2 5.59 18.32 2.61
C LYS A 2 4.52 17.45 1.93
N PRO A 3 4.39 17.46 0.58
CA PRO A 3 3.49 16.55 -0.12
C PRO A 3 3.94 15.10 0.06
N LEU A 4 3.00 14.24 0.44
CA LEU A 4 3.27 12.84 0.74
C LEU A 4 2.06 12.00 0.37
N ALA A 5 2.30 10.85 -0.23
CA ALA A 5 1.38 9.73 -0.28
C ALA A 5 2.04 8.51 0.37
N PHE A 6 1.26 7.69 1.06
CA PHE A 6 1.79 6.52 1.75
C PHE A 6 0.84 5.33 1.66
N GLY A 7 1.39 4.13 1.63
CA GLY A 7 0.66 2.88 1.40
C GLY A 7 1.64 1.72 1.25
N HIS A 8 1.21 0.61 0.66
CA HIS A 8 2.14 -0.48 0.34
C HIS A 8 2.95 -0.11 -0.90
N LEU A 9 4.24 0.23 -0.73
CA LEU A 9 5.10 0.59 -1.85
C LEU A 9 5.67 -0.66 -2.52
N PHE A 10 5.15 -1.00 -3.70
CA PHE A 10 5.77 -1.98 -4.57
C PHE A 10 7.05 -1.42 -5.20
N VAL A 11 8.10 -2.22 -5.20
CA VAL A 11 9.39 -1.99 -5.84
C VAL A 11 9.66 -3.17 -6.80
N PRO A 12 9.17 -3.07 -8.06
CA PRO A 12 9.32 -4.14 -9.04
C PRO A 12 10.78 -4.52 -9.30
N LYS A 13 11.11 -5.82 -9.32
CA LYS A 13 12.46 -6.33 -9.63
C LYS A 13 12.96 -5.95 -11.03
N ASN A 14 12.04 -5.72 -11.97
CA ASN A 14 12.36 -5.31 -13.33
C ASN A 14 12.78 -3.82 -13.44
N GLN A 15 13.06 -3.16 -12.32
CA GLN A 15 13.49 -1.76 -12.23
C GLN A 15 12.44 -0.74 -12.71
N ALA A 16 11.19 -1.16 -12.90
CA ALA A 16 10.10 -0.23 -13.14
C ALA A 16 9.92 0.71 -11.92
N PRO A 17 9.47 1.95 -12.11
CA PRO A 17 9.21 2.86 -11.01
C PRO A 17 8.26 2.25 -9.98
N GLY A 18 8.59 2.42 -8.70
CA GLY A 18 7.76 1.93 -7.61
C GLY A 18 6.40 2.64 -7.58
N HIS A 19 5.37 1.93 -7.15
CA HIS A 19 4.00 2.42 -7.05
C HIS A 19 3.32 1.91 -5.78
N LEU A 20 2.34 2.66 -5.28
CA LEU A 20 1.52 2.23 -4.16
C LEU A 20 0.49 1.21 -4.64
N SER A 21 0.23 0.15 -3.86
CA SER A 21 -0.78 -0.85 -4.19
C SER A 21 -2.20 -0.28 -4.12
N GLY A 22 -2.97 -0.38 -5.20
CA GLY A 22 -4.39 -0.02 -5.18
C GLY A 22 -5.22 -0.93 -4.27
N GLY A 23 -4.94 -2.23 -4.26
CA GLY A 23 -5.66 -3.20 -3.44
C GLY A 23 -5.44 -3.01 -1.94
N ALA A 24 -4.20 -2.77 -1.51
CA ALA A 24 -3.93 -2.44 -0.11
C ALA A 24 -4.54 -1.08 0.29
N GLY A 25 -4.82 -0.23 -0.70
CA GLY A 25 -5.15 1.17 -0.50
C GLY A 25 -3.93 2.02 -0.18
N TYR A 26 -4.11 3.33 -0.29
CA TYR A 26 -3.09 4.33 0.03
C TYR A 26 -3.75 5.63 0.47
N ALA A 27 -3.02 6.42 1.25
CA ALA A 27 -3.45 7.73 1.73
C ALA A 27 -2.62 8.83 1.08
N ILE A 28 -3.29 9.89 0.61
CA ILE A 28 -2.65 11.06 0.01
C ILE A 28 -2.93 12.25 0.93
N ASN A 29 -1.89 12.96 1.37
CA ASN A 29 -2.11 14.15 2.19
C ASN A 29 -2.65 15.33 1.36
N THR A 30 -3.26 16.30 2.02
CA THR A 30 -3.89 17.45 1.34
C THR A 30 -2.92 18.23 0.44
N ALA A 31 -1.65 18.32 0.81
CA ALA A 31 -0.64 19.04 0.01
C ALA A 31 -0.32 18.32 -1.30
N ALA A 32 -0.23 16.99 -1.29
CA ALA A 32 -0.07 16.16 -2.47
C ALA A 32 -1.33 16.17 -3.34
N LEU A 33 -2.50 16.02 -2.73
CA LEU A 33 -3.77 16.00 -3.45
C LEU A 33 -4.02 17.31 -4.22
N ARG A 34 -3.76 18.47 -3.59
CA ARG A 34 -3.88 19.80 -4.24
C ARG A 34 -2.94 19.96 -5.43
N ARG A 35 -1.80 19.28 -5.45
CA ARG A 35 -0.88 19.28 -6.60
C ARG A 35 -1.37 18.33 -7.69
N MET A 36 -1.80 17.13 -7.30
CA MET A 36 -2.17 16.07 -8.23
C MET A 36 -3.45 16.39 -9.01
N LEU A 37 -4.53 16.82 -8.36
CA LEU A 37 -5.85 16.91 -8.99
C LEU A 37 -5.89 17.81 -10.24
N PRO A 38 -5.31 19.04 -10.25
CA PRO A 38 -5.32 19.87 -11.47
C PRO A 38 -4.48 19.30 -12.62
N ASN A 39 -3.54 18.40 -12.30
CA ASN A 39 -2.56 17.84 -13.22
C ASN A 39 -2.95 16.44 -13.74
N LEU A 40 -3.88 15.76 -13.06
CA LEU A 40 -4.22 14.35 -13.28
C LEU A 40 -4.73 14.04 -14.68
N GLN A 41 -5.28 15.00 -15.43
CA GLN A 41 -5.75 14.79 -16.81
C GLN A 41 -5.04 15.73 -17.80
N THR A 42 -3.95 16.36 -17.38
CA THR A 42 -3.17 17.30 -18.18
C THR A 42 -1.71 16.87 -18.22
N SER A 43 -0.84 17.45 -17.40
CA SER A 43 0.59 17.10 -17.35
C SER A 43 0.84 15.64 -16.95
N CYS A 44 -0.11 15.00 -16.29
CA CYS A 44 -0.01 13.58 -15.98
C CYS A 44 -0.53 12.65 -17.09
N ALA A 45 -1.27 13.13 -18.10
CA ALA A 45 -1.99 12.26 -19.05
C ALA A 45 -1.09 11.25 -19.77
N ASP A 46 0.15 11.63 -20.06
CA ASP A 46 1.15 10.77 -20.73
C ASP A 46 1.54 9.53 -19.90
N TRP A 47 1.28 9.53 -18.59
CA TRP A 47 1.56 8.42 -17.68
C TRP A 47 0.39 7.46 -17.51
N TYR A 48 -0.76 7.74 -18.13
CA TYR A 48 -1.96 6.91 -18.02
C TYR A 48 -1.68 5.50 -18.55
N VAL A 49 -2.05 4.50 -17.74
CA VAL A 49 -1.98 3.10 -18.16
C VAL A 49 -3.33 2.44 -17.94
N PRO A 50 -4.02 2.01 -19.02
CA PRO A 50 -5.33 1.38 -18.91
C PRO A 50 -5.33 0.20 -17.93
N GLY A 51 -6.29 0.19 -17.00
CA GLY A 51 -6.46 -0.89 -16.01
C GLY A 51 -5.45 -0.90 -14.86
N MET A 52 -4.50 0.05 -14.81
CA MET A 52 -3.50 0.17 -13.73
C MET A 52 -3.55 1.57 -13.10
N GLU A 53 -4.67 1.86 -12.44
CA GLU A 53 -4.95 3.15 -11.79
C GLU A 53 -3.90 3.53 -10.75
N ASP A 54 -3.44 2.55 -9.97
CA ASP A 54 -2.50 2.73 -8.89
C ASP A 54 -1.08 3.06 -9.37
N VAL A 55 -0.66 2.42 -10.47
CA VAL A 55 0.55 2.78 -11.22
C VAL A 55 0.41 4.19 -11.78
N TYR A 56 -0.76 4.54 -12.35
CA TYR A 56 -0.99 5.85 -12.93
C TYR A 56 -0.89 6.97 -11.88
N VAL A 57 -1.63 6.83 -10.78
CA VAL A 57 -1.62 7.79 -9.67
C VAL A 57 -0.22 7.93 -9.08
N SER A 58 0.49 6.82 -8.87
CA SER A 58 1.84 6.84 -8.33
C SER A 58 2.83 7.57 -9.25
N ARG A 59 2.76 7.33 -10.56
CA ARG A 59 3.59 8.03 -11.55
C ARG A 59 3.29 9.52 -11.60
N CYS A 60 2.01 9.90 -11.57
CA CYS A 60 1.61 11.31 -11.53
C CYS A 60 2.14 12.00 -10.27
N LEU A 61 2.03 11.36 -9.09
CA LEU A 61 2.57 11.88 -7.85
C LEU A 61 4.09 12.07 -7.92
N GLN A 62 4.83 11.08 -8.43
CA GLN A 62 6.27 11.17 -8.62
C GLN A 62 6.66 12.28 -9.59
N HIS A 63 5.97 12.40 -10.73
CA HIS A 63 6.17 13.47 -11.71
C HIS A 63 6.00 14.86 -11.09
N LEU A 64 5.05 15.01 -10.16
CA LEU A 64 4.76 16.25 -9.44
C LEU A 64 5.63 16.44 -8.18
N ASN A 65 6.73 15.69 -8.06
CA ASN A 65 7.66 15.72 -6.94
C ASN A 65 6.98 15.47 -5.58
N VAL A 66 5.99 14.58 -5.55
CA VAL A 66 5.39 14.06 -4.31
C VAL A 66 6.14 12.79 -3.90
N SER A 67 6.51 12.71 -2.62
CA SER A 67 7.15 11.50 -2.08
C SER A 67 6.12 10.39 -1.91
N LEU A 68 6.50 9.17 -2.29
CA LEU A 68 5.79 7.94 -1.94
C LEU A 68 6.49 7.27 -0.76
N ASP A 69 5.73 6.85 0.24
CA ASP A 69 6.25 6.21 1.45
C ASP A 69 5.57 4.85 1.66
N GLY A 70 6.35 3.83 1.98
CA GLY A 70 5.87 2.45 2.21
C GLY A 70 5.09 2.26 3.52
N ALA A 71 5.04 3.28 4.37
CA ALA A 71 4.41 3.21 5.70
C ALA A 71 4.92 2.02 6.52
N ILE A 72 6.25 1.90 6.62
CA ILE A 72 6.92 0.78 7.29
C ILE A 72 6.98 0.99 8.80
N ASP A 73 6.65 -0.05 9.56
CA ASP A 73 6.79 -0.14 11.01
C ASP A 73 7.91 -1.13 11.36
N GLY A 74 9.11 -0.60 11.62
CA GLY A 74 10.33 -1.39 11.76
C GLY A 74 10.72 -2.06 10.45
N TYR A 75 10.43 -3.36 10.32
CA TYR A 75 10.63 -4.16 9.11
C TYR A 75 9.32 -4.66 8.49
N ARG A 76 8.17 -4.27 9.05
CA ARG A 76 6.85 -4.75 8.64
C ARG A 76 6.11 -3.66 7.88
N HIS A 77 5.37 -4.06 6.85
CA HIS A 77 4.42 -3.18 6.19
C HIS A 77 3.32 -2.73 7.17
N ARG A 78 2.53 -1.74 6.79
CA ARG A 78 1.25 -1.43 7.48
C ARG A 78 0.05 -1.55 6.56
N PHE A 79 0.28 -1.48 5.26
CA PHE A 79 -0.71 -1.72 4.22
C PHE A 79 -0.37 -3.05 3.54
N TYR A 80 -1.33 -3.95 3.47
CA TYR A 80 -1.11 -5.31 2.98
C TYR A 80 -1.93 -5.57 1.70
N PRO A 81 -1.29 -5.91 0.57
CA PRO A 81 -1.98 -6.17 -0.70
C PRO A 81 -2.59 -7.58 -0.77
N LEU A 82 -2.57 -8.32 0.35
CA LEU A 82 -3.03 -9.68 0.50
C LEU A 82 -3.86 -9.81 1.79
N GLU A 83 -4.60 -10.91 1.90
CA GLU A 83 -5.38 -11.23 3.09
C GLU A 83 -4.46 -11.45 4.30
N PHE A 84 -4.95 -11.12 5.50
CA PHE A 84 -4.21 -11.37 6.74
C PHE A 84 -3.77 -12.84 6.86
N ILE A 85 -4.64 -13.81 6.52
CA ILE A 85 -4.32 -15.23 6.66
C ILE A 85 -3.22 -15.67 5.68
N THR A 86 -3.21 -15.13 4.46
CA THR A 86 -2.16 -15.37 3.46
C THR A 86 -0.81 -14.85 3.96
N MET A 87 -0.79 -13.64 4.55
CA MET A 87 0.39 -13.07 5.17
C MET A 87 0.86 -13.90 6.38
N TYR A 88 -0.06 -14.26 7.27
CA TYR A 88 0.21 -15.04 8.48
C TYR A 88 0.79 -16.42 8.17
N LYS A 89 0.23 -17.12 7.18
CA LYS A 89 0.72 -18.45 6.78
C LYS A 89 1.92 -18.40 5.85
N MET A 90 2.27 -17.22 5.34
CA MET A 90 3.28 -17.05 4.28
C MET A 90 2.96 -17.84 2.99
N GLU A 91 1.68 -18.01 2.69
CA GLU A 91 1.18 -18.63 1.45
C GLU A 91 1.15 -17.60 0.30
N LEU A 92 2.27 -16.89 0.13
CA LEU A 92 2.35 -15.72 -0.75
C LEU A 92 2.35 -16.14 -2.22
N PRO A 93 1.57 -15.46 -3.09
CA PRO A 93 1.60 -15.74 -4.52
C PRO A 93 2.97 -15.37 -5.10
N LYS A 94 3.41 -16.10 -6.14
CA LYS A 94 4.75 -15.93 -6.75
C LYS A 94 5.08 -14.47 -7.07
N TRP A 95 4.10 -13.74 -7.63
CA TRP A 95 4.25 -12.34 -8.01
C TRP A 95 4.59 -11.45 -6.81
N PHE A 96 4.16 -11.75 -5.58
CA PHE A 96 4.37 -10.87 -4.44
C PHE A 96 5.86 -10.61 -4.20
N SER A 97 6.68 -11.65 -4.31
CA SER A 97 8.14 -11.54 -4.19
C SER A 97 8.79 -10.72 -5.30
N ASP A 98 8.14 -10.56 -6.45
CA ASP A 98 8.67 -9.80 -7.59
C ASP A 98 8.41 -8.29 -7.47
N TYR A 99 7.51 -7.90 -6.57
CA TYR A 99 7.12 -6.51 -6.33
C TYR A 99 7.44 -6.03 -4.91
N ASN A 100 7.71 -6.93 -3.96
CA ASN A 100 7.99 -6.56 -2.59
C ASN A 100 9.50 -6.58 -2.30
N SER A 101 10.01 -5.52 -1.69
CA SER A 101 11.42 -5.38 -1.31
C SER A 101 11.70 -5.80 0.14
N LEU A 102 10.68 -5.86 1.00
CA LEU A 102 10.83 -6.25 2.40
C LEU A 102 10.59 -7.73 2.60
N GLN A 103 11.44 -8.38 3.39
CA GLN A 103 11.21 -9.75 3.82
C GLN A 103 10.00 -9.83 4.75
N SER A 104 9.12 -10.80 4.50
CA SER A 104 7.98 -11.11 5.37
C SER A 104 8.27 -12.40 6.14
N TYR A 105 7.69 -12.53 7.33
CA TYR A 105 7.88 -13.67 8.23
C TYR A 105 6.53 -14.31 8.55
N PRO A 106 6.48 -15.62 8.89
CA PRO A 106 5.22 -16.28 9.23
C PRO A 106 4.72 -15.89 10.62
N GLY A 107 3.49 -16.29 10.93
CA GLY A 107 2.85 -16.05 12.22
C GLY A 107 2.55 -14.57 12.43
N PHE A 108 2.54 -14.14 13.70
CA PHE A 108 2.29 -12.73 14.05
C PHE A 108 3.45 -11.79 13.67
N ASP A 109 4.61 -12.33 13.26
CA ASP A 109 5.72 -11.52 12.72
C ASP A 109 5.49 -11.10 11.27
N CYS A 110 4.48 -11.65 10.58
CA CYS A 110 4.10 -11.20 9.24
C CYS A 110 3.73 -9.72 9.21
N CYS A 111 3.15 -9.27 10.33
CA CYS A 111 2.24 -8.16 10.31
C CYS A 111 2.53 -7.17 11.44
N SER A 112 2.48 -5.87 11.15
CA SER A 112 2.68 -4.82 12.14
C SER A 112 1.51 -4.83 13.13
N ALA A 113 1.78 -4.62 14.42
CA ALA A 113 0.72 -4.37 15.41
C ALA A 113 -0.07 -3.09 15.07
N ASN A 114 0.54 -2.16 14.34
CA ASN A 114 -0.05 -0.93 13.83
C ASN A 114 -0.56 -1.06 12.38
N SER A 115 -0.94 -2.28 11.95
CA SER A 115 -1.49 -2.52 10.62
C SER A 115 -2.68 -1.58 10.33
N ILE A 116 -2.75 -1.08 9.10
CA ILE A 116 -3.76 -0.12 8.64
C ILE A 116 -4.80 -0.82 7.76
N SER A 117 -4.38 -1.68 6.83
CA SER A 117 -5.31 -2.30 5.87
C SER A 117 -4.81 -3.64 5.34
N PHE A 118 -5.76 -4.50 4.98
CA PHE A 118 -5.53 -5.77 4.30
C PHE A 118 -6.47 -5.88 3.09
N HIS A 119 -5.95 -6.33 1.96
CA HIS A 119 -6.73 -6.54 0.74
C HIS A 119 -7.38 -7.92 0.69
N TYR A 120 -8.33 -8.14 -0.23
CA TYR A 120 -9.07 -9.39 -0.44
C TYR A 120 -9.84 -9.93 0.78
N MET A 121 -10.03 -9.12 1.82
CA MET A 121 -10.70 -9.53 3.04
C MET A 121 -12.21 -9.75 2.80
N LYS A 122 -12.74 -10.90 3.21
CA LYS A 122 -14.19 -11.12 3.29
C LYS A 122 -14.79 -10.31 4.44
N ARG A 123 -16.09 -10.01 4.33
CA ARG A 123 -16.83 -9.20 5.32
C ARG A 123 -16.69 -9.75 6.74
N GLU A 124 -16.81 -11.07 6.90
CA GLU A 124 -16.73 -11.74 8.20
C GLU A 124 -15.36 -11.54 8.84
N TRP A 125 -14.29 -11.62 8.04
CA TRP A 125 -12.93 -11.37 8.51
C TRP A 125 -12.67 -9.90 8.82
N MET A 126 -13.25 -8.96 8.07
CA MET A 126 -13.19 -7.53 8.41
C MET A 126 -13.79 -7.28 9.79
N HIS A 127 -14.98 -7.85 10.07
CA HIS A 127 -15.62 -7.72 11.38
C HIS A 127 -14.82 -8.40 12.49
N LEU A 128 -14.25 -9.58 12.23
CA LEU A 128 -13.43 -10.28 13.21
C LEU A 128 -12.17 -9.49 13.59
N ILE A 129 -11.45 -8.94 12.61
CA ILE A 129 -10.25 -8.14 12.87
C ILE A 129 -10.60 -6.86 13.62
N GLU A 130 -11.69 -6.18 13.24
CA GLU A 130 -12.15 -4.99 13.95
C GLU A 130 -12.56 -5.31 15.39
N TRP A 131 -13.25 -6.43 15.61
CA TRP A 131 -13.60 -6.89 16.96
C TRP A 131 -12.37 -7.26 17.78
N ALA A 132 -11.41 -7.99 17.21
CA ALA A 132 -10.14 -8.32 17.86
C ALA A 132 -9.35 -7.06 18.22
N ARG A 133 -9.37 -6.03 17.36
CA ARG A 133 -8.73 -4.74 17.64
C ARG A 133 -9.32 -4.08 18.89
N TYR A 134 -10.63 -4.13 19.11
CA TYR A 134 -11.26 -3.58 20.31
C TYR A 134 -10.86 -4.33 21.60
N LEU A 135 -10.61 -5.64 21.52
CA LEU A 135 -10.14 -6.41 22.68
C LEU A 135 -8.71 -6.06 23.11
N HIS A 136 -7.92 -5.49 22.21
CA HIS A 136 -6.51 -5.15 22.42
C HIS A 136 -6.26 -3.63 22.41
N ALA A 137 -7.32 -2.81 22.52
CA ALA A 137 -7.22 -1.35 22.43
C ALA A 137 -6.88 -0.66 23.78
N ASP A 138 -6.88 -1.41 24.88
CA ASP A 138 -6.72 -0.87 26.26
C ASP A 138 -5.36 -1.21 26.93
N ASP A 139 -4.34 -1.60 26.15
CA ASP A 139 -2.94 -1.72 26.62
C ASP A 139 -2.03 -0.60 26.09
#